data_AF-A0A972IR35-F1
#
_entry.id   AF-A0A972IR35-F1
#
_cell.length_a   1.000
_cell.length_b   1.000
_cell.length_c   1.000
_cell.angle_alpha   90.00
_cell.angle_beta   90.00
_cell.angle_gamma   90.00
#
_symmetry.space_group_name_H-M   'P 1'
#
loop_
_entity.id
_entity.type
_entity.pdbx_description
1 polymer ?
#
loop_
_entity_poly.entity_id
_entity_poly.type
_entity_poly.pdbx_seq_one_letter_code
_entity_poly.pdbx_strand_id
1 'polypeptide(L)'
;MKKSKLSITLVTGFIAAMAMTACDSVTASKKAIVTFTPYGSDEKIALITDDVYNAYRGTTSGITKFYDKILEVLIRYEFKENNFDKGEMKYSEIENWAKNQVKEQKDKARTEAKNNEDKTYDEAWEDILEANNVENEKGLLEKFIYEKEKEVIKNWYADNAENAASLKEEFLGVKADGTAVVSDVKAAMPYHVRHILVKVDEASDAAKKFYKGTVNETQAKLLYDTASTLAEGKFTFSEVAKTYSEDSSNVNGGDVGIMTNDASSGNLTMVNEFQLGIYAYDSLYNAANKTSPAADIIKNGLGITDEVANALPAEITEVPYEAFVNMGAYSEITADKEGNSLADGSEALFPRNIVWNKYFNLHGVFVIKNAKKAPYTGLVNPEEEFAYDKLADTTPFDATLPRFNNDGYLTDERGNVIIGVRSQHGIHFMVIEKSVFEYQDLATYYDTKLPGDTGYNADSYVGFIQSGKLEDYKKRADDVKNAISNFDKTYDYRLYQYLTSKVSISFNGAAEGLDEDIDNLIGKTKAQNAYNQEDGLFKSWRSYTELLEKQTSDRSVWYTTINKVTGALSPKLTRLVPEKIADDFFKLYEDPSALGAAALYAEFDKGGNYYYYA
;
A
#
# COMPACT_ATOMS: atom_id res chain seq x y z
N MET A 1 9.23 -33.71 -25.06
CA MET A 1 9.73 -33.27 -23.74
C MET A 1 9.84 -31.75 -23.74
N LYS A 2 8.88 -31.04 -23.11
CA LYS A 2 8.91 -29.57 -23.01
C LYS A 2 10.13 -29.18 -22.18
N LYS A 3 10.96 -28.25 -22.69
CA LYS A 3 12.25 -27.82 -22.14
C LYS A 3 12.18 -27.14 -20.74
N SER A 4 11.02 -27.16 -20.07
CA SER A 4 10.76 -26.50 -18.78
C SER A 4 10.74 -27.45 -17.56
N LYS A 5 10.73 -28.78 -17.73
CA LYS A 5 10.52 -29.73 -16.62
C LYS A 5 11.75 -30.01 -15.72
N LEU A 6 12.86 -29.27 -15.87
CA LEU A 6 14.15 -29.59 -15.22
C LEU A 6 14.32 -29.12 -13.76
N SER A 7 13.24 -28.73 -13.07
CA SER A 7 13.32 -27.77 -11.95
C SER A 7 13.51 -28.33 -10.53
N ILE A 8 13.21 -29.61 -10.24
CA ILE A 8 13.25 -30.10 -8.84
C ILE A 8 14.11 -31.37 -8.66
N THR A 9 14.36 -32.14 -9.73
CA THR A 9 15.15 -33.39 -9.71
C THR A 9 16.64 -33.20 -9.37
N LEU A 10 17.14 -31.96 -9.32
CA LEU A 10 18.52 -31.64 -8.96
C LEU A 10 18.84 -31.91 -7.47
N VAL A 11 17.85 -31.76 -6.58
CA VAL A 11 18.08 -31.96 -5.13
C VAL A 11 18.01 -33.43 -4.73
N THR A 12 17.48 -34.33 -5.57
CA THR A 12 17.64 -35.78 -5.31
C THR A 12 19.11 -36.23 -5.27
N GLY A 13 20.03 -35.44 -5.84
CA GLY A 13 21.48 -35.65 -5.74
C GLY A 13 22.12 -35.22 -4.40
N PHE A 14 21.42 -34.45 -3.55
CA PHE A 14 21.91 -34.05 -2.21
C PHE A 14 22.28 -35.24 -1.33
N ILE A 15 21.64 -36.39 -1.57
CA ILE A 15 21.72 -37.56 -0.69
C ILE A 15 22.95 -38.43 -0.99
N ALA A 16 23.59 -38.29 -2.15
CA ALA A 16 24.69 -39.20 -2.53
C ALA A 16 26.03 -38.88 -1.84
N ALA A 17 26.25 -37.65 -1.37
CA ALA A 17 27.55 -37.24 -0.80
C ALA A 17 27.69 -37.53 0.70
N MET A 18 26.59 -37.53 1.47
CA MET A 18 26.62 -37.76 2.92
C MET A 18 26.66 -39.25 3.32
N ALA A 19 26.39 -40.17 2.38
CA ALA A 19 26.49 -41.62 2.62
C ALA A 19 27.94 -42.16 2.54
N MET A 20 28.95 -41.32 2.28
CA MET A 20 30.34 -41.75 2.11
C MET A 20 31.20 -41.49 3.36
N THR A 21 30.69 -41.81 4.54
CA THR A 21 31.55 -42.16 5.69
C THR A 21 31.88 -43.65 5.64
N ALA A 22 32.60 -44.09 4.60
CA ALA A 22 33.32 -45.36 4.59
C ALA A 22 34.24 -45.45 3.37
N CYS A 23 35.52 -45.11 3.59
CA CYS A 23 36.68 -45.39 2.74
C CYS A 23 36.71 -44.90 1.28
N ASP A 24 37.90 -44.43 0.94
CA ASP A 24 38.40 -44.06 -0.38
C ASP A 24 37.95 -42.72 -0.97
N SER A 25 38.99 -41.97 -1.33
CA SER A 25 38.98 -40.72 -2.07
C SER A 25 37.89 -40.69 -3.12
N VAL A 26 37.15 -39.58 -3.17
CA VAL A 26 36.24 -39.23 -4.27
C VAL A 26 37.02 -39.31 -5.59
N THR A 27 37.01 -40.48 -6.22
CA THR A 27 37.52 -40.65 -7.58
C THR A 27 36.51 -40.02 -8.50
N ALA A 28 36.91 -38.87 -9.02
CA ALA A 28 36.15 -38.03 -9.94
C ALA A 28 35.44 -38.83 -11.05
N SER A 29 34.11 -38.80 -11.02
CA SER A 29 33.31 -38.67 -12.24
C SER A 29 32.00 -37.95 -11.89
N LYS A 30 31.72 -36.86 -12.62
CA LYS A 30 30.70 -35.79 -12.38
C LYS A 30 31.16 -34.66 -11.45
N LYS A 31 31.65 -33.57 -12.06
CA LYS A 31 32.26 -32.42 -11.38
C LYS A 31 31.20 -31.65 -10.58
N ALA A 32 31.32 -31.63 -9.27
CA ALA A 32 30.57 -30.67 -8.45
C ALA A 32 30.87 -29.24 -8.91
N ILE A 33 29.83 -28.43 -9.09
CA ILE A 33 29.95 -27.03 -9.54
C ILE A 33 29.94 -26.04 -8.37
N VAL A 34 29.32 -26.40 -7.24
CA VAL A 34 29.37 -25.63 -5.99
C VAL A 34 29.56 -26.60 -4.84
N THR A 35 30.41 -26.23 -3.88
CA THR A 35 30.65 -27.00 -2.65
C THR A 35 30.44 -26.12 -1.43
N PHE A 36 29.80 -26.68 -0.40
CA PHE A 36 29.54 -26.03 0.88
C PHE A 36 30.26 -26.81 1.98
N THR A 37 30.97 -26.09 2.85
CA THR A 37 31.58 -26.62 4.07
C THR A 37 31.03 -25.79 5.24
N PRO A 38 30.21 -26.38 6.12
CA PRO A 38 29.68 -25.69 7.29
C PRO A 38 30.80 -25.20 8.22
N TYR A 39 30.61 -24.05 8.87
CA TYR A 39 31.63 -23.52 9.77
C TYR A 39 31.81 -24.46 10.99
N GLY A 40 33.00 -25.05 11.13
CA GLY A 40 33.32 -25.99 12.21
C GLY A 40 33.03 -27.47 11.89
N SER A 41 32.69 -27.82 10.65
CA SER A 41 32.52 -29.20 10.18
C SER A 41 33.56 -29.56 9.10
N ASP A 42 33.97 -30.83 9.06
CA ASP A 42 34.77 -31.41 7.97
C ASP A 42 33.91 -31.96 6.82
N GLU A 43 32.58 -31.93 6.97
CA GLU A 43 31.63 -32.45 6.00
C GLU A 43 31.45 -31.51 4.81
N LYS A 44 31.49 -32.07 3.59
CA LYS A 44 31.34 -31.33 2.34
C LYS A 44 30.06 -31.70 1.62
N ILE A 45 29.29 -30.68 1.26
CA ILE A 45 28.07 -30.82 0.49
C ILE A 45 28.35 -30.31 -0.92
N ALA A 46 27.95 -31.08 -1.93
CA ALA A 46 28.23 -30.76 -3.33
C ALA A 46 26.93 -30.63 -4.16
N LEU A 47 26.84 -29.55 -4.93
CA LEU A 47 25.90 -29.41 -6.03
C LEU A 47 26.53 -29.99 -7.30
N ILE A 48 25.96 -31.09 -7.82
CA ILE A 48 26.46 -31.80 -9.00
C ILE A 48 25.47 -31.66 -10.15
N THR A 49 25.91 -31.16 -11.30
CA THR A 49 25.09 -31.10 -12.52
C THR A 49 25.91 -31.38 -13.76
N ASP A 50 25.40 -32.19 -14.69
CA ASP A 50 26.07 -32.44 -15.99
C ASP A 50 25.63 -31.44 -17.10
N ASP A 51 24.43 -30.83 -17.02
CA ASP A 51 23.82 -30.06 -18.13
C ASP A 51 23.38 -28.61 -17.81
N VAL A 52 23.45 -28.15 -16.55
CA VAL A 52 22.81 -26.88 -16.14
C VAL A 52 23.68 -25.66 -16.44
N TYR A 53 25.00 -25.75 -16.26
CA TYR A 53 25.83 -24.54 -16.28
C TYR A 53 25.94 -23.86 -17.66
N ASN A 54 26.10 -24.63 -18.73
CA ASN A 54 26.29 -24.06 -20.07
C ASN A 54 25.01 -23.40 -20.65
N ALA A 55 23.83 -23.76 -20.16
CA ALA A 55 22.56 -23.21 -20.65
C ALA A 55 22.14 -21.88 -19.98
N TYR A 56 22.72 -21.53 -18.82
CA TYR A 56 22.19 -20.47 -17.96
C TYR A 56 23.21 -19.40 -17.52
N ARG A 57 24.53 -19.61 -17.70
CA ARG A 57 25.63 -18.74 -17.21
C ARG A 57 25.73 -17.30 -17.76
N GLY A 58 24.90 -16.89 -18.72
CA GLY A 58 25.08 -15.61 -19.44
C GLY A 58 23.91 -14.63 -19.34
N THR A 59 22.88 -14.95 -18.55
CA THR A 59 21.67 -14.12 -18.46
C THR A 59 21.24 -13.96 -17.00
N THR A 60 20.61 -12.82 -16.68
CA THR A 60 20.05 -12.53 -15.35
C THR A 60 19.13 -13.65 -14.85
N SER A 61 18.25 -14.18 -15.72
CA SER A 61 17.35 -15.28 -15.39
C SER A 61 18.09 -16.58 -15.00
N GLY A 62 19.24 -16.84 -15.62
CA GLY A 62 20.06 -17.99 -15.27
C GLY A 62 20.76 -17.83 -13.93
N ILE A 63 21.29 -16.64 -13.62
CA ILE A 63 21.89 -16.31 -12.32
C ILE A 63 20.84 -16.42 -11.21
N THR A 64 19.62 -15.91 -11.41
CA THR A 64 18.52 -16.06 -10.44
C THR A 64 18.22 -17.52 -10.12
N LYS A 65 18.17 -18.40 -11.13
CA LYS A 65 17.95 -19.84 -10.91
C LYS A 65 19.07 -20.49 -10.11
N PHE A 66 20.31 -20.07 -10.30
CA PHE A 66 21.43 -20.54 -9.50
C PHE A 66 21.31 -20.07 -8.05
N TYR A 67 21.02 -18.80 -7.85
CA TYR A 67 20.72 -18.23 -6.53
C TYR A 67 19.61 -19.02 -5.81
N ASP A 68 18.45 -19.23 -6.46
CA ASP A 68 17.31 -19.95 -5.87
C ASP A 68 17.70 -21.36 -5.42
N LYS A 69 18.51 -22.04 -6.24
CA LYS A 69 18.98 -23.40 -5.93
C LYS A 69 19.98 -23.43 -4.80
N ILE A 70 20.92 -22.48 -4.75
CA ILE A 70 21.85 -22.36 -3.64
C ILE A 70 21.09 -22.02 -2.35
N LEU A 71 20.10 -21.13 -2.39
CA LEU A 71 19.27 -20.85 -1.23
C LEU A 71 18.49 -22.09 -0.76
N GLU A 72 17.91 -22.85 -1.69
CA GLU A 72 17.24 -24.13 -1.39
C GLU A 72 18.17 -25.12 -0.67
N VAL A 73 19.41 -25.25 -1.16
CA VAL A 73 20.46 -26.05 -0.51
C VAL A 73 20.69 -25.63 0.93
N LEU A 74 20.92 -24.32 1.14
CA LEU A 74 21.29 -23.78 2.45
C LEU A 74 20.15 -24.01 3.45
N ILE A 75 18.90 -23.76 3.04
CA ILE A 75 17.72 -23.99 3.86
C ILE A 75 17.60 -25.46 4.25
N ARG A 76 17.67 -26.38 3.28
CA ARG A 76 17.56 -27.83 3.55
C ARG A 76 18.69 -28.34 4.44
N TYR A 77 19.89 -27.76 4.33
CA TYR A 77 21.01 -28.10 5.18
C TYR A 77 20.74 -27.78 6.65
N GLU A 78 20.19 -26.59 6.95
CA GLU A 78 19.85 -26.18 8.33
C GLU A 78 18.90 -27.18 9.02
N PHE A 79 17.92 -27.73 8.29
CA PHE A 79 16.98 -28.72 8.84
C PHE A 79 17.54 -30.13 8.99
N LYS A 80 18.47 -30.56 8.13
CA LYS A 80 18.97 -31.95 8.13
C LYS A 80 19.96 -32.25 9.25
N GLU A 81 20.80 -31.30 9.61
CA GLU A 81 21.83 -31.50 10.65
C GLU A 81 21.28 -31.42 12.09
N ASN A 82 19.96 -31.22 12.26
CA ASN A 82 19.38 -30.76 13.53
C ASN A 82 20.06 -29.49 14.10
N ASN A 83 20.80 -28.73 13.27
CA ASN A 83 21.33 -27.42 13.66
C ASN A 83 20.20 -26.44 13.99
N PHE A 84 19.00 -26.72 13.48
CA PHE A 84 17.77 -26.00 13.76
C PHE A 84 17.04 -26.50 15.03
N ASP A 85 17.77 -26.67 16.14
CA ASP A 85 17.21 -27.02 17.46
C ASP A 85 16.34 -25.89 18.08
N LYS A 86 16.16 -24.78 17.36
CA LYS A 86 15.42 -23.57 17.79
C LYS A 86 14.25 -23.17 16.88
N GLY A 87 13.93 -23.96 15.86
CA GLY A 87 12.75 -23.72 15.03
C GLY A 87 11.46 -24.17 15.71
N GLU A 88 10.36 -23.46 15.45
CA GLU A 88 9.03 -23.83 15.97
C GLU A 88 8.51 -25.17 15.43
N MET A 89 9.14 -25.75 14.38
CA MET A 89 8.70 -26.98 13.72
C MET A 89 9.88 -27.88 13.34
N LYS A 90 9.79 -29.18 13.67
CA LYS A 90 10.79 -30.20 13.32
C LYS A 90 10.61 -30.69 11.88
N TYR A 91 11.67 -31.22 11.27
CA TYR A 91 11.61 -31.77 9.90
C TYR A 91 10.50 -32.83 9.72
N SER A 92 10.27 -33.69 10.70
CA SER A 92 9.20 -34.71 10.64
C SER A 92 7.79 -34.11 10.62
N GLU A 93 7.59 -32.94 11.24
CA GLU A 93 6.31 -32.22 11.23
C GLU A 93 6.10 -31.54 9.87
N ILE A 94 7.17 -30.99 9.29
CA ILE A 94 7.18 -30.45 7.92
C ILE A 94 6.82 -31.54 6.91
N GLU A 95 7.43 -32.73 7.01
CA GLU A 95 7.15 -33.85 6.11
C GLU A 95 5.68 -34.29 6.19
N ASN A 96 5.11 -34.31 7.40
CA ASN A 96 3.70 -34.64 7.60
C ASN A 96 2.76 -33.56 7.03
N TRP A 97 3.08 -32.28 7.22
CA TRP A 97 2.36 -31.17 6.60
C TRP A 97 2.37 -31.30 5.07
N ALA A 98 3.52 -31.56 4.47
CA ALA A 98 3.69 -31.69 3.03
C ALA A 98 2.90 -32.89 2.47
N LYS A 99 2.89 -34.03 3.17
CA LYS A 99 2.04 -35.20 2.81
C LYS A 99 0.55 -34.85 2.80
N ASN A 100 0.10 -34.06 3.78
CA ASN A 100 -1.29 -33.59 3.82
C ASN A 100 -1.61 -32.65 2.65
N GLN A 101 -0.70 -31.74 2.29
CA GLN A 101 -0.86 -30.86 1.13
C GLN A 101 -0.94 -31.66 -0.19
N VAL A 102 -0.08 -32.67 -0.39
CA VAL A 102 -0.19 -33.58 -1.56
C VAL A 102 -1.56 -34.26 -1.60
N LYS A 103 -2.06 -34.72 -0.44
CA LYS A 103 -3.38 -35.35 -0.34
C LYS A 103 -4.50 -34.37 -0.71
N GLU A 104 -4.45 -33.12 -0.24
CA GLU A 104 -5.42 -32.08 -0.60
C GLU A 104 -5.43 -31.80 -2.11
N GLN A 105 -4.26 -31.79 -2.76
CA GLN A 105 -4.18 -31.63 -4.21
C GLN A 105 -4.75 -32.85 -4.97
N LYS A 106 -4.54 -34.07 -4.46
CA LYS A 106 -5.19 -35.27 -5.02
C LYS A 106 -6.71 -35.21 -4.89
N ASP A 107 -7.22 -34.69 -3.77
CA ASP A 107 -8.67 -34.51 -3.57
C ASP A 107 -9.25 -33.42 -4.48
N LYS A 108 -8.48 -32.36 -4.80
CA LYS A 108 -8.82 -31.39 -5.84
C LYS A 108 -8.91 -32.04 -7.23
N ALA A 109 -7.90 -32.82 -7.64
CA ALA A 109 -7.93 -33.53 -8.93
C ALA A 109 -9.13 -34.49 -9.03
N ARG A 110 -9.46 -35.21 -7.95
CA ARG A 110 -10.65 -36.07 -7.89
C ARG A 110 -11.95 -35.28 -8.04
N THR A 111 -12.02 -34.10 -7.45
CA THR A 111 -13.20 -33.23 -7.53
C THR A 111 -13.37 -32.67 -8.93
N GLU A 112 -12.28 -32.24 -9.56
CA GLU A 112 -12.28 -31.74 -10.93
C GLU A 112 -12.70 -32.82 -11.93
N ALA A 113 -12.14 -34.03 -11.83
CA ALA A 113 -12.51 -35.15 -12.68
C ALA A 113 -13.96 -35.63 -12.47
N LYS A 114 -14.54 -35.42 -11.29
CA LYS A 114 -15.97 -35.71 -11.04
C LYS A 114 -16.90 -34.66 -11.64
N ASN A 115 -16.46 -33.41 -11.67
CA ASN A 115 -17.29 -32.28 -12.11
C ASN A 115 -17.17 -32.01 -13.61
N ASN A 116 -16.22 -32.64 -14.30
CA ASN A 116 -15.99 -32.49 -15.73
C ASN A 116 -16.02 -33.86 -16.42
N GLU A 117 -17.08 -34.12 -17.19
CA GLU A 117 -17.31 -35.42 -17.86
C GLU A 117 -16.22 -35.76 -18.90
N ASP A 118 -15.49 -34.77 -19.41
CA ASP A 118 -14.43 -34.94 -20.42
C ASP A 118 -13.02 -35.03 -19.82
N LYS A 119 -12.87 -35.06 -18.48
CA LYS A 119 -11.56 -35.01 -17.82
C LYS A 119 -11.37 -36.14 -16.81
N THR A 120 -10.34 -36.95 -17.04
CA THR A 120 -9.97 -38.03 -16.12
C THR A 120 -9.21 -37.50 -14.90
N TYR A 121 -9.15 -38.31 -13.83
CA TYR A 121 -8.31 -38.00 -12.67
C TYR A 121 -6.83 -37.86 -13.07
N ASP A 122 -6.33 -38.71 -13.96
CA ASP A 122 -4.93 -38.68 -14.38
C ASP A 122 -4.61 -37.38 -15.14
N GLU A 123 -5.50 -36.92 -16.02
CA GLU A 123 -5.36 -35.63 -16.70
C GLU A 123 -5.43 -34.44 -15.73
N ALA A 124 -6.39 -34.44 -14.79
CA ALA A 124 -6.47 -33.41 -13.76
C ALA A 124 -5.24 -33.42 -12.82
N TRP A 125 -4.68 -34.59 -12.54
CA TRP A 125 -3.46 -34.72 -11.75
C TRP A 125 -2.22 -34.24 -12.51
N GLU A 126 -2.08 -34.58 -13.80
CA GLU A 126 -1.02 -34.06 -14.66
C GLU A 126 -1.08 -32.52 -14.75
N ASP A 127 -2.26 -31.94 -14.83
CA ASP A 127 -2.43 -30.48 -14.83
C ASP A 127 -1.99 -29.84 -13.51
N ILE A 128 -2.30 -30.46 -12.35
CA ILE A 128 -1.80 -30.00 -11.05
C ILE A 128 -0.27 -30.08 -11.00
N LEU A 129 0.32 -31.16 -11.50
CA LEU A 129 1.78 -31.33 -11.53
C LEU A 129 2.44 -30.30 -12.47
N GLU A 130 1.86 -30.05 -13.65
CA GLU A 130 2.33 -29.03 -14.61
C GLU A 130 2.19 -27.62 -14.03
N ALA A 131 1.05 -27.28 -13.41
CA ALA A 131 0.84 -26.02 -12.72
C ALA A 131 1.84 -25.80 -11.57
N ASN A 132 2.26 -26.88 -10.92
CA ASN A 132 3.27 -26.84 -9.86
C ASN A 132 4.72 -26.92 -10.36
N ASN A 133 4.95 -27.06 -11.67
CA ASN A 133 6.26 -27.24 -12.30
C ASN A 133 7.05 -28.46 -11.77
N VAL A 134 6.34 -29.57 -11.53
CA VAL A 134 6.89 -30.85 -11.05
C VAL A 134 6.57 -31.98 -12.02
N GLU A 135 7.41 -33.01 -12.04
CA GLU A 135 7.22 -34.16 -12.94
C GLU A 135 6.31 -35.25 -12.36
N ASN A 136 6.25 -35.37 -11.04
CA ASN A 136 5.57 -36.46 -10.35
C ASN A 136 5.23 -36.08 -8.90
N GLU A 137 4.47 -36.95 -8.24
CA GLU A 137 4.06 -36.79 -6.84
C GLU A 137 5.25 -36.60 -5.88
N LYS A 138 6.36 -37.31 -6.08
CA LYS A 138 7.55 -37.14 -5.25
C LYS A 138 8.13 -35.73 -5.41
N GLY A 139 8.18 -35.21 -6.64
CA GLY A 139 8.57 -33.83 -6.91
C GLY A 139 7.64 -32.82 -6.23
N LEU A 140 6.33 -33.08 -6.20
CA LEU A 140 5.36 -32.24 -5.50
C LEU A 140 5.56 -32.26 -3.98
N LEU A 141 5.82 -33.44 -3.41
CA LEU A 141 6.12 -33.59 -1.99
C LEU A 141 7.37 -32.80 -1.60
N GLU A 142 8.47 -32.95 -2.36
CA GLU A 142 9.73 -32.22 -2.11
C GLU A 142 9.57 -30.71 -2.26
N LYS A 143 8.69 -30.25 -3.16
CA LYS A 143 8.34 -28.84 -3.31
C LYS A 143 7.66 -28.32 -2.04
N PHE A 144 6.62 -28.99 -1.55
CA PHE A 144 5.92 -28.58 -0.33
C PHE A 144 6.82 -28.64 0.91
N ILE A 145 7.69 -29.66 1.03
CA ILE A 145 8.69 -29.70 2.09
C ILE A 145 9.55 -28.42 2.05
N TYR A 146 10.12 -28.09 0.89
CA TYR A 146 10.95 -26.90 0.75
C TYR A 146 10.21 -25.59 1.03
N GLU A 147 8.99 -25.43 0.52
CA GLU A 147 8.18 -24.24 0.76
C GLU A 147 7.98 -24.02 2.27
N LYS A 148 7.73 -25.10 3.02
CA LYS A 148 7.55 -25.02 4.47
C LYS A 148 8.86 -24.82 5.23
N GLU A 149 9.95 -25.48 4.82
CA GLU A 149 11.29 -25.24 5.37
C GLU A 149 11.69 -23.76 5.20
N LYS A 150 11.47 -23.20 4.00
CA LYS A 150 11.73 -21.79 3.70
C LYS A 150 10.89 -20.88 4.57
N GLU A 151 9.59 -21.14 4.73
CA GLU A 151 8.71 -20.37 5.62
C GLU A 151 9.24 -20.36 7.07
N VAL A 152 9.57 -21.54 7.60
CA VAL A 152 10.04 -21.68 9.00
C VAL A 152 11.38 -20.96 9.22
N ILE A 153 12.33 -21.08 8.30
CA ILE A 153 13.61 -20.36 8.39
C ILE A 153 13.41 -18.86 8.24
N LYS A 154 12.54 -18.41 7.34
CA LYS A 154 12.23 -16.98 7.19
C LYS A 154 11.66 -16.41 8.48
N ASN A 155 10.72 -17.10 9.12
CA ASN A 155 10.14 -16.67 10.39
C ASN A 155 11.18 -16.61 11.50
N TRP A 156 11.99 -17.67 11.64
CA TRP A 156 13.07 -17.70 12.62
C TRP A 156 14.10 -16.57 12.42
N TYR A 157 14.47 -16.27 11.17
CA TYR A 157 15.37 -15.16 10.87
C TYR A 157 14.75 -13.84 11.33
N ALA A 158 13.45 -13.64 11.10
CA ALA A 158 12.71 -12.45 11.52
C ALA A 158 12.60 -12.32 13.05
N ASP A 159 12.45 -13.45 13.75
CA ASP A 159 12.27 -13.50 15.21
C ASP A 159 13.61 -13.50 15.98
N ASN A 160 14.73 -13.74 15.30
CA ASN A 160 16.05 -13.65 15.89
C ASN A 160 16.28 -12.24 16.46
N ALA A 161 16.62 -12.12 17.75
CA ALA A 161 16.65 -10.83 18.45
C ALA A 161 17.50 -9.73 17.76
N GLU A 162 18.63 -10.08 17.15
CA GLU A 162 19.49 -9.12 16.44
C GLU A 162 18.83 -8.65 15.13
N ASN A 163 18.28 -9.59 14.35
CA ASN A 163 17.63 -9.29 13.08
C ASN A 163 16.28 -8.59 13.29
N ALA A 164 15.48 -9.03 14.26
CA ALA A 164 14.17 -8.47 14.60
C ALA A 164 14.25 -6.98 14.92
N ALA A 165 15.26 -6.58 15.69
CA ALA A 165 15.50 -5.19 16.03
C ALA A 165 15.86 -4.37 14.78
N SER A 166 16.77 -4.86 13.93
CA SER A 166 17.15 -4.18 12.68
C SER A 166 15.96 -4.06 11.73
N LEU A 167 15.25 -5.15 11.47
CA LEU A 167 14.07 -5.16 10.59
C LEU A 167 13.00 -4.20 11.09
N LYS A 168 12.75 -4.15 12.40
CA LYS A 168 11.82 -3.19 12.99
C LYS A 168 12.29 -1.75 12.79
N GLU A 169 13.54 -1.42 13.08
CA GLU A 169 14.06 -0.06 12.86
C GLU A 169 13.95 0.35 11.37
N GLU A 170 14.33 -0.53 10.46
CA GLU A 170 14.27 -0.29 9.02
C GLU A 170 12.83 -0.13 8.51
N PHE A 171 11.90 -0.92 9.04
CA PHE A 171 10.47 -0.78 8.76
C PHE A 171 9.95 0.61 9.17
N LEU A 172 10.33 1.06 10.37
CA LEU A 172 9.93 2.36 10.91
C LEU A 172 10.57 3.55 10.20
N GLY A 173 11.83 3.42 9.77
CA GLY A 173 12.59 4.42 9.02
C GLY A 173 13.17 5.58 9.83
N VAL A 174 12.74 5.73 11.08
CA VAL A 174 13.20 6.75 12.01
C VAL A 174 13.40 6.13 13.40
N LYS A 175 14.50 6.47 14.06
CA LYS A 175 14.80 6.02 15.41
C LYS A 175 14.09 6.87 16.44
N ALA A 176 13.91 6.33 17.65
CA ALA A 176 13.26 7.04 18.76
C ALA A 176 13.97 8.35 19.18
N ASP A 177 15.26 8.51 18.84
CA ASP A 177 16.03 9.74 19.05
C ASP A 177 15.87 10.78 17.91
N GLY A 178 15.12 10.44 16.86
CA GLY A 178 14.84 11.29 15.71
C GLY A 178 15.88 11.21 14.60
N THR A 179 16.85 10.28 14.69
CA THR A 179 17.85 10.08 13.64
C THR A 179 17.39 9.09 12.57
N ALA A 180 18.01 9.19 11.39
CA ALA A 180 17.69 8.34 10.25
C ALA A 180 18.21 6.91 10.47
N VAL A 181 17.44 5.94 9.99
CA VAL A 181 17.90 4.55 9.89
C VAL A 181 18.69 4.40 8.59
N VAL A 182 19.92 3.89 8.68
CA VAL A 182 20.76 3.61 7.51
C VAL A 182 20.46 2.19 7.05
N SER A 183 19.88 2.07 5.84
CA SER A 183 19.54 0.79 5.23
C SER A 183 19.67 0.85 3.71
N ASP A 184 19.91 -0.31 3.10
CA ASP A 184 19.88 -0.51 1.65
C ASP A 184 18.44 -0.60 1.10
N VAL A 185 17.44 -0.63 1.98
CA VAL A 185 16.02 -0.75 1.64
C VAL A 185 15.28 0.49 2.13
N LYS A 186 14.35 0.99 1.32
CA LYS A 186 13.51 2.13 1.70
C LYS A 186 12.55 1.73 2.81
N ALA A 187 12.50 2.56 3.84
CA ALA A 187 11.62 2.34 4.99
C ALA A 187 10.14 2.42 4.61
N ALA A 188 9.33 1.66 5.35
CA ALA A 188 7.89 1.54 5.12
C ALA A 188 7.06 2.69 5.71
N MET A 189 7.62 3.44 6.68
CA MET A 189 6.98 4.60 7.32
C MET A 189 5.51 4.35 7.73
N PRO A 190 5.27 3.47 8.73
CA PRO A 190 3.95 2.92 8.98
C PRO A 190 2.99 3.89 9.69
N TYR A 191 1.74 3.85 9.27
CA TYR A 191 0.58 4.51 9.85
C TYR A 191 -0.45 3.47 10.27
N HIS A 192 -1.24 3.78 11.29
CA HIS A 192 -2.44 3.04 11.63
C HIS A 192 -3.63 3.99 11.61
N VAL A 193 -4.66 3.62 10.85
CA VAL A 193 -5.79 4.50 10.53
C VAL A 193 -7.09 3.75 10.72
N ARG A 194 -8.11 4.48 11.17
CA ARG A 194 -9.51 4.06 11.05
C ARG A 194 -10.22 4.97 10.07
N HIS A 195 -11.21 4.44 9.34
CA HIS A 195 -12.06 5.26 8.49
C HIS A 195 -13.53 4.83 8.45
N ILE A 196 -14.38 5.77 8.00
CA ILE A 196 -15.77 5.57 7.63
C ILE A 196 -15.89 6.03 6.18
N LEU A 197 -16.24 5.12 5.28
CA LEU A 197 -16.56 5.47 3.90
C LEU A 197 -18.07 5.69 3.77
N VAL A 198 -18.47 6.91 3.43
CA VAL A 198 -19.82 7.19 2.93
C VAL A 198 -19.73 7.31 1.42
N LYS A 199 -20.34 6.37 0.68
CA LYS A 199 -20.24 6.35 -0.77
C LYS A 199 -21.06 7.48 -1.37
N VAL A 200 -20.49 8.09 -2.40
CA VAL A 200 -21.21 9.00 -3.28
C VAL A 200 -20.97 8.57 -4.71
N ASP A 201 -21.97 8.77 -5.57
CA ASP A 201 -21.81 8.45 -6.99
C ASP A 201 -20.76 9.39 -7.60
N GLU A 202 -19.86 8.82 -8.38
CA GLU A 202 -18.93 9.61 -9.16
C GLU A 202 -19.71 10.34 -10.26
N ALA A 203 -19.40 11.63 -10.47
CA ALA A 203 -20.03 12.38 -11.54
C ALA A 203 -19.72 11.71 -12.89
N SER A 204 -20.76 11.34 -13.64
CA SER A 204 -20.64 10.66 -14.94
C SER A 204 -19.95 11.50 -16.02
N ASP A 205 -19.86 12.82 -15.80
CA ASP A 205 -19.18 13.77 -16.66
C ASP A 205 -17.84 14.18 -16.06
N ALA A 206 -16.75 13.63 -16.63
CA ALA A 206 -15.38 13.92 -16.21
C ALA A 206 -15.03 15.43 -16.25
N ALA A 207 -15.68 16.22 -17.12
CA ALA A 207 -15.44 17.66 -17.19
C ALA A 207 -16.06 18.42 -16.02
N LYS A 208 -17.08 17.87 -15.35
CA LYS A 208 -17.83 18.51 -14.25
C LYS A 208 -17.51 17.94 -12.88
N LYS A 209 -16.79 16.80 -12.81
CA LYS A 209 -16.41 16.08 -11.58
C LYS A 209 -15.82 16.98 -10.48
N PHE A 210 -15.09 18.03 -10.87
CA PHE A 210 -14.35 18.88 -9.93
C PHE A 210 -15.11 20.09 -9.39
N TYR A 211 -16.24 20.48 -9.98
CA TYR A 211 -16.98 21.69 -9.58
C TYR A 211 -18.50 21.59 -9.65
N LYS A 212 -19.07 20.55 -10.28
CA LYS A 212 -20.51 20.38 -10.50
C LYS A 212 -20.93 18.90 -10.40
N GLY A 213 -20.55 18.25 -9.30
CA GLY A 213 -21.01 16.92 -8.92
C GLY A 213 -22.43 16.93 -8.34
N THR A 214 -23.05 15.75 -8.21
CA THR A 214 -24.39 15.59 -7.67
C THR A 214 -24.41 14.44 -6.68
N VAL A 215 -25.17 14.59 -5.60
CA VAL A 215 -25.53 13.53 -4.67
C VAL A 215 -27.05 13.40 -4.60
N ASN A 216 -27.51 12.18 -4.35
CA ASN A 216 -28.92 11.91 -4.11
C ASN A 216 -29.31 12.18 -2.64
N GLU A 217 -30.61 12.08 -2.35
CA GLU A 217 -31.16 12.29 -1.01
C GLU A 217 -30.54 11.35 0.04
N THR A 218 -30.41 10.06 -0.29
CA THR A 218 -29.86 9.04 0.61
C THR A 218 -28.41 9.34 0.96
N GLN A 219 -27.58 9.70 -0.01
CA GLN A 219 -26.18 10.08 0.19
C GLN A 219 -26.06 11.34 1.05
N ALA A 220 -26.91 12.35 0.79
CA ALA A 220 -26.94 13.57 1.59
C ALA A 220 -27.32 13.29 3.06
N LYS A 221 -28.32 12.42 3.29
CA LYS A 221 -28.72 11.96 4.63
C LYS A 221 -27.60 11.17 5.30
N LEU A 222 -26.95 10.24 4.61
CA LEU A 222 -25.84 9.45 5.18
C LEU A 222 -24.65 10.31 5.60
N LEU A 223 -24.28 11.33 4.82
CA LEU A 223 -23.24 12.29 5.20
C LEU A 223 -23.62 13.06 6.47
N TYR A 224 -24.87 13.50 6.57
CA TYR A 224 -25.39 14.17 7.76
C TYR A 224 -25.42 13.23 8.97
N ASP A 225 -26.01 12.04 8.85
CA ASP A 225 -26.19 11.07 9.92
C ASP A 225 -24.83 10.62 10.47
N THR A 226 -23.84 10.39 9.59
CA THR A 226 -22.47 10.03 9.99
C THR A 226 -21.83 11.15 10.81
N ALA A 227 -21.80 12.38 10.27
CA ALA A 227 -21.15 13.51 10.94
C ALA A 227 -21.86 13.91 12.24
N SER A 228 -23.20 13.85 12.27
CA SER A 228 -23.99 14.17 13.45
C SER A 228 -23.86 13.11 14.54
N THR A 229 -23.88 11.82 14.20
CA THR A 229 -23.65 10.74 15.16
C THR A 229 -22.26 10.84 15.79
N LEU A 230 -21.24 11.17 14.99
CA LEU A 230 -19.90 11.47 15.50
C LEU A 230 -19.92 12.69 16.44
N ALA A 231 -20.53 13.80 16.02
CA ALA A 231 -20.56 15.04 16.79
C ALA A 231 -21.33 14.94 18.11
N GLU A 232 -22.40 14.16 18.16
CA GLU A 232 -23.19 13.88 19.37
C GLU A 232 -22.39 13.11 20.43
N GLY A 233 -21.36 12.35 20.02
CA GLY A 233 -20.46 11.65 20.94
C GLY A 233 -21.06 10.51 21.75
N LYS A 234 -22.29 10.09 21.44
CA LYS A 234 -22.96 8.94 22.10
C LYS A 234 -22.32 7.60 21.75
N PHE A 235 -21.67 7.51 20.60
CA PHE A 235 -20.99 6.33 20.09
C PHE A 235 -19.51 6.63 19.85
N THR A 236 -18.68 5.60 19.93
CA THR A 236 -17.28 5.64 19.49
C THR A 236 -17.18 5.66 17.97
N PHE A 237 -16.08 6.14 17.42
CA PHE A 237 -15.82 6.12 15.98
C PHE A 237 -15.99 4.72 15.40
N SER A 238 -15.50 3.69 16.09
CA SER A 238 -15.66 2.29 15.65
C SER A 238 -17.11 1.82 15.59
N GLU A 239 -17.98 2.27 16.50
CA GLU A 239 -19.41 1.96 16.47
C GLU A 239 -20.14 2.70 15.35
N VAL A 240 -19.77 3.96 15.09
CA VAL A 240 -20.27 4.70 13.92
C VAL A 240 -19.80 4.03 12.63
N ALA A 241 -18.53 3.62 12.54
CA ALA A 241 -17.98 2.91 11.38
C ALA A 241 -18.73 1.61 11.08
N LYS A 242 -19.02 0.80 12.11
CA LYS A 242 -19.84 -0.43 11.97
C LYS A 242 -21.23 -0.18 11.40
N THR A 243 -21.77 1.02 11.65
CA THR A 243 -23.15 1.38 11.29
C THR A 243 -23.22 2.02 9.91
N TYR A 244 -22.30 2.96 9.62
CA TYR A 244 -22.40 3.86 8.47
C TYR A 244 -21.33 3.62 7.39
N SER A 245 -20.23 2.91 7.71
CA SER A 245 -19.19 2.69 6.70
C SER A 245 -19.62 1.63 5.70
N GLU A 246 -19.53 1.98 4.42
CA GLU A 246 -19.78 1.10 3.28
C GLU A 246 -18.52 0.41 2.74
N ASP A 247 -17.40 0.55 3.47
CA ASP A 247 -16.18 -0.23 3.26
C ASP A 247 -16.17 -1.51 4.10
N SER A 248 -15.44 -2.53 3.62
CA SER A 248 -15.29 -3.81 4.32
C SER A 248 -14.63 -3.72 5.70
N SER A 249 -13.87 -2.67 5.99
CA SER A 249 -13.29 -2.38 7.32
C SER A 249 -14.35 -2.13 8.39
N ASN A 250 -15.62 -1.88 8.02
CA ASN A 250 -16.72 -1.67 8.95
C ASN A 250 -16.86 -2.79 9.99
N VAL A 251 -16.58 -4.04 9.62
CA VAL A 251 -16.61 -5.20 10.52
C VAL A 251 -15.62 -5.08 11.68
N ASN A 252 -14.51 -4.36 11.45
CA ASN A 252 -13.46 -4.10 12.43
C ASN A 252 -13.56 -2.68 13.04
N GLY A 253 -14.70 -2.00 12.88
CA GLY A 253 -14.86 -0.63 13.37
C GLY A 253 -14.06 0.40 12.57
N GLY A 254 -13.91 0.17 11.27
CA GLY A 254 -13.22 1.08 10.36
C GLY A 254 -11.69 0.93 10.36
N ASP A 255 -11.12 0.03 11.16
CA ASP A 255 -9.69 -0.25 11.18
C ASP A 255 -9.21 -0.85 9.84
N VAL A 256 -8.32 -0.12 9.16
CA VAL A 256 -7.71 -0.55 7.88
C VAL A 256 -6.35 -1.21 8.07
N GLY A 257 -5.90 -1.38 9.31
CA GLY A 257 -4.63 -1.97 9.68
C GLY A 257 -3.44 -1.04 9.45
N ILE A 258 -2.29 -1.65 9.19
CA ILE A 258 -1.02 -0.94 9.01
C ILE A 258 -0.88 -0.50 7.56
N MET A 259 -0.80 0.81 7.34
CA MET A 259 -0.55 1.41 6.04
C MET A 259 0.90 1.88 5.96
N THR A 260 1.55 1.61 4.84
CA THR A 260 2.95 1.96 4.60
C THR A 260 3.05 2.80 3.34
N ASN A 261 4.13 3.54 3.18
CA ASN A 261 4.42 4.31 1.97
C ASN A 261 4.74 3.44 0.73
N ASP A 262 4.53 2.10 0.73
CA ASP A 262 4.92 1.24 -0.40
C ASP A 262 4.20 1.64 -1.69
N ALA A 263 5.00 2.11 -2.64
CA ALA A 263 4.59 2.50 -3.99
C ALA A 263 5.42 1.75 -5.05
N SER A 264 6.22 0.75 -4.65
CA SER A 264 7.19 0.10 -5.53
C SER A 264 6.56 -0.81 -6.59
N SER A 265 5.24 -1.05 -6.53
CA SER A 265 4.46 -1.64 -7.63
C SER A 265 4.03 -0.62 -8.70
N GLY A 266 4.38 0.66 -8.49
CA GLY A 266 3.96 1.79 -9.33
C GLY A 266 2.61 2.40 -8.93
N ASN A 267 1.87 1.77 -8.01
CA ASN A 267 0.62 2.27 -7.45
C ASN A 267 0.63 2.07 -5.93
N LEU A 268 -0.07 2.95 -5.21
CA LEU A 268 -0.36 2.76 -3.80
C LEU A 268 -1.43 1.67 -3.62
N THR A 269 -1.38 0.98 -2.48
CA THR A 269 -2.40 -0.02 -2.10
C THR A 269 -3.79 0.60 -1.95
N MET A 270 -3.85 1.90 -1.66
CA MET A 270 -5.08 2.68 -1.56
C MET A 270 -5.10 3.79 -2.61
N VAL A 271 -6.29 4.35 -2.86
CA VAL A 271 -6.44 5.51 -3.74
C VAL A 271 -5.59 6.67 -3.24
N ASN A 272 -4.91 7.35 -4.18
CA ASN A 272 -3.87 8.32 -3.89
C ASN A 272 -4.36 9.43 -2.95
N GLU A 273 -5.57 9.94 -3.13
CA GLU A 273 -6.12 11.01 -2.30
C GLU A 273 -6.20 10.62 -0.83
N PHE A 274 -6.59 9.39 -0.53
CA PHE A 274 -6.71 8.89 0.83
C PHE A 274 -5.34 8.82 1.50
N GLN A 275 -4.42 8.07 0.90
CA GLN A 275 -3.14 7.79 1.52
C GLN A 275 -2.20 8.99 1.52
N LEU A 276 -2.07 9.69 0.39
CA LEU A 276 -1.22 10.86 0.27
C LEU A 276 -1.83 12.10 0.94
N GLY A 277 -3.16 12.23 0.95
CA GLY A 277 -3.84 13.27 1.72
C GLY A 277 -3.53 13.16 3.21
N ILE A 278 -3.57 11.95 3.78
CA ILE A 278 -3.19 11.71 5.18
C ILE A 278 -1.72 12.10 5.42
N TYR A 279 -0.80 11.65 4.55
CA TYR A 279 0.63 11.98 4.68
C TYR A 279 0.90 13.47 4.56
N ALA A 280 0.22 14.17 3.65
CA ALA A 280 0.31 15.61 3.46
C ALA A 280 -0.23 16.37 4.68
N TYR A 281 -1.43 16.02 5.14
CA TYR A 281 -2.04 16.61 6.33
C TYR A 281 -1.09 16.51 7.52
N ASP A 282 -0.63 15.29 7.79
CA ASP A 282 0.15 15.03 8.97
C ASP A 282 1.50 15.73 8.86
N SER A 283 2.25 15.54 7.77
CA SER A 283 3.58 16.14 7.60
C SER A 283 3.63 17.67 7.61
N LEU A 284 2.56 18.35 7.16
CA LEU A 284 2.54 19.80 7.03
C LEU A 284 1.81 20.50 8.17
N TYR A 285 0.82 19.86 8.79
CA TYR A 285 -0.15 20.57 9.63
C TYR A 285 -0.25 20.07 11.06
N ASN A 286 0.05 18.80 11.34
CA ASN A 286 0.01 18.30 12.70
C ASN A 286 1.12 18.97 13.56
N ALA A 287 0.76 19.44 14.75
CA ALA A 287 1.60 20.29 15.59
C ALA A 287 2.90 19.61 16.06
N ALA A 288 2.90 18.28 16.20
CA ALA A 288 4.10 17.51 16.50
C ALA A 288 5.14 17.52 15.35
N ASN A 289 4.71 17.88 14.14
CA ASN A 289 5.44 17.58 12.89
C ASN A 289 6.19 18.80 12.35
N LYS A 290 5.92 20.01 12.86
CA LYS A 290 6.47 21.27 12.34
C LYS A 290 7.90 21.58 12.80
N THR A 291 8.39 20.96 13.89
CA THR A 291 9.67 21.35 14.52
C THR A 291 10.51 20.18 15.05
N SER A 292 10.15 18.94 14.70
CA SER A 292 10.90 17.75 15.16
C SER A 292 12.23 17.59 14.39
N PRO A 293 13.32 17.13 15.03
CA PRO A 293 14.54 16.70 14.35
C PRO A 293 14.33 15.64 13.26
N ALA A 294 13.25 14.85 13.37
CA ALA A 294 12.91 13.79 12.43
C ALA A 294 12.12 14.27 11.20
N ALA A 295 11.65 15.53 11.18
CA ALA A 295 10.67 15.98 10.19
C ALA A 295 11.16 15.82 8.74
N ASP A 296 12.41 16.18 8.47
CA ASP A 296 12.99 16.07 7.12
C ASP A 296 13.21 14.60 6.71
N ILE A 297 13.60 13.75 7.66
CA ILE A 297 13.79 12.31 7.44
C ILE A 297 12.45 11.68 7.02
N ILE A 298 11.39 12.02 7.75
CA ILE A 298 10.06 11.49 7.51
C ILE A 298 9.50 12.03 6.19
N LYS A 299 9.60 13.34 5.92
CA LYS A 299 9.15 13.93 4.65
C LYS A 299 9.85 13.28 3.45
N ASN A 300 11.17 13.08 3.54
CA ASN A 300 11.93 12.38 2.51
C ASN A 300 11.49 10.92 2.36
N GLY A 301 11.24 10.21 3.47
CA GLY A 301 10.72 8.85 3.46
C GLY A 301 9.33 8.73 2.85
N LEU A 302 8.48 9.76 3.01
CA LEU A 302 7.16 9.84 2.41
C LEU A 302 7.18 10.38 0.96
N GLY A 303 8.35 10.73 0.42
CA GLY A 303 8.49 11.29 -0.93
C GLY A 303 7.97 12.72 -1.09
N ILE A 304 7.82 13.46 0.01
CA ILE A 304 7.35 14.85 0.01
C ILE A 304 8.54 15.76 -0.27
N THR A 305 8.79 16.03 -1.55
CA THR A 305 9.81 16.98 -1.99
C THR A 305 9.35 18.43 -1.78
N ASP A 306 10.27 19.40 -1.91
CA ASP A 306 9.91 20.82 -1.89
C ASP A 306 8.89 21.18 -2.98
N GLU A 307 8.96 20.54 -4.15
CA GLU A 307 7.99 20.72 -5.24
C GLU A 307 6.60 20.27 -4.81
N VAL A 308 6.48 19.07 -4.23
CA VAL A 308 5.22 18.54 -3.69
C VAL A 308 4.70 19.44 -2.58
N ALA A 309 5.55 19.80 -1.62
CA ALA A 309 5.18 20.65 -0.50
C ALA A 309 4.66 22.03 -0.95
N ASN A 310 5.24 22.60 -2.01
CA ASN A 310 4.81 23.88 -2.58
C ASN A 310 3.51 23.76 -3.41
N ALA A 311 3.24 22.60 -4.00
CA ALA A 311 2.01 22.34 -4.76
C ALA A 311 0.82 22.01 -3.85
N LEU A 312 1.08 21.52 -2.62
CA LEU A 312 0.03 21.30 -1.63
C LEU A 312 -0.58 22.64 -1.19
N PRO A 313 -1.90 22.69 -0.90
CA PRO A 313 -2.55 23.89 -0.41
C PRO A 313 -1.83 24.41 0.84
N ALA A 314 -1.75 25.74 0.99
CA ALA A 314 -1.14 26.40 2.16
C ALA A 314 -2.01 26.37 3.43
N GLU A 315 -3.30 26.07 3.27
CA GLU A 315 -4.26 25.91 4.37
C GLU A 315 -5.10 24.66 4.14
N ILE A 316 -5.38 23.92 5.22
CA ILE A 316 -6.37 22.84 5.19
C ILE A 316 -7.76 23.45 5.08
N THR A 317 -8.63 22.83 4.29
CA THR A 317 -10.02 23.29 4.20
C THR A 317 -10.74 23.03 5.52
N GLU A 318 -11.31 24.07 6.12
CA GLU A 318 -12.23 23.95 7.24
C GLU A 318 -13.67 23.87 6.71
N VAL A 319 -14.33 22.73 6.89
CA VAL A 319 -15.74 22.57 6.56
C VAL A 319 -16.57 22.82 7.81
N PRO A 320 -17.51 23.80 7.80
CA PRO A 320 -18.38 24.04 8.95
C PRO A 320 -19.30 22.85 9.18
N TYR A 321 -19.48 22.44 10.42
CA TYR A 321 -20.41 21.35 10.79
C TYR A 321 -21.84 21.62 10.30
N GLU A 322 -22.26 22.89 10.26
CA GLU A 322 -23.54 23.30 9.68
C GLU A 322 -23.70 22.91 8.19
N ALA A 323 -22.61 22.71 7.43
CA ALA A 323 -22.70 22.17 6.08
C ALA A 323 -23.27 20.74 6.08
N PHE A 324 -22.88 19.89 7.02
CA PHE A 324 -23.44 18.54 7.16
C PHE A 324 -24.91 18.60 7.57
N VAL A 325 -25.25 19.45 8.54
CA VAL A 325 -26.63 19.67 8.97
C VAL A 325 -27.53 20.07 7.78
N ASN A 326 -27.02 20.96 6.93
CA ASN A 326 -27.72 21.39 5.72
C ASN A 326 -27.85 20.28 4.66
N MET A 327 -26.91 19.33 4.56
CA MET A 327 -27.07 18.17 3.69
C MET A 327 -28.30 17.36 4.08
N GLY A 328 -28.51 17.12 5.37
CA GLY A 328 -29.69 16.41 5.89
C GLY A 328 -30.97 17.23 5.76
N ALA A 329 -30.92 18.51 6.11
CA ALA A 329 -32.08 19.40 6.09
C ALA A 329 -32.65 19.62 4.67
N TYR A 330 -31.77 19.65 3.67
CA TYR A 330 -32.13 19.95 2.29
C TYR A 330 -32.06 18.75 1.35
N SER A 331 -31.94 17.53 1.88
CA SER A 331 -31.76 16.32 1.08
C SER A 331 -32.90 16.11 0.07
N GLU A 332 -34.14 16.40 0.46
CA GLU A 332 -35.37 16.17 -0.32
C GLU A 332 -35.77 17.35 -1.21
N ILE A 333 -35.17 18.52 -1.02
CA ILE A 333 -35.62 19.75 -1.69
C ILE A 333 -35.18 19.74 -3.15
N THR A 334 -36.15 19.80 -4.06
CA THR A 334 -35.94 19.82 -5.52
C THR A 334 -36.73 20.93 -6.24
N ALA A 335 -37.58 21.66 -5.51
CA ALA A 335 -38.41 22.76 -6.00
C ALA A 335 -38.33 23.96 -5.05
N ASP A 336 -38.72 25.14 -5.53
CA ASP A 336 -38.89 26.33 -4.70
C ASP A 336 -40.13 26.22 -3.77
N LYS A 337 -40.38 27.25 -2.95
CA LYS A 337 -41.50 27.27 -1.99
C LYS A 337 -42.87 27.31 -2.69
N GLU A 338 -42.88 27.69 -3.95
CA GLU A 338 -44.04 27.81 -4.83
C GLU A 338 -44.26 26.54 -5.67
N GLY A 339 -43.36 25.54 -5.58
CA GLY A 339 -43.44 24.26 -6.28
C GLY A 339 -42.87 24.27 -7.69
N ASN A 340 -42.20 25.35 -8.11
CA ASN A 340 -41.52 25.40 -9.39
C ASN A 340 -40.19 24.64 -9.31
N SER A 341 -39.85 23.93 -10.38
CA SER A 341 -38.53 23.28 -10.49
C SER A 341 -37.41 24.31 -10.40
N LEU A 342 -36.42 24.03 -9.56
CA LEU A 342 -35.23 24.88 -9.47
C LEU A 342 -34.44 24.79 -10.79
N ALA A 343 -34.12 25.95 -11.37
CA ALA A 343 -33.23 26.12 -12.52
C ALA A 343 -33.45 25.09 -13.66
N ASP A 344 -34.68 25.03 -14.17
CA ASP A 344 -35.10 24.16 -15.28
C ASP A 344 -34.84 22.66 -15.06
N GLY A 345 -34.74 22.21 -13.80
CA GLY A 345 -34.53 20.79 -13.45
C GLY A 345 -33.06 20.35 -13.43
N SER A 346 -32.11 21.28 -13.43
CA SER A 346 -30.69 20.94 -13.27
C SER A 346 -30.39 20.46 -11.84
N GLU A 347 -30.23 19.15 -11.65
CA GLU A 347 -30.01 18.56 -10.33
C GLU A 347 -28.82 19.15 -9.57
N ALA A 348 -27.77 19.58 -10.28
CA ALA A 348 -26.61 20.25 -9.68
C ALA A 348 -26.95 21.52 -8.88
N LEU A 349 -28.12 22.12 -9.11
CA LEU A 349 -28.61 23.32 -8.45
C LEU A 349 -29.62 23.02 -7.35
N PHE A 350 -29.91 21.75 -7.07
CA PHE A 350 -30.61 21.38 -5.86
C PHE A 350 -29.81 21.83 -4.63
N PRO A 351 -30.45 22.30 -3.56
CA PRO A 351 -29.79 22.80 -2.36
C PRO A 351 -28.69 21.87 -1.80
N ARG A 352 -28.96 20.56 -1.70
CA ARG A 352 -27.96 19.56 -1.29
C ARG A 352 -26.72 19.54 -2.18
N ASN A 353 -26.89 19.76 -3.49
CA ASN A 353 -25.82 19.74 -4.47
C ASN A 353 -25.02 21.04 -4.49
N ILE A 354 -25.65 22.17 -4.13
CA ILE A 354 -24.94 23.43 -3.86
C ILE A 354 -24.01 23.26 -2.63
N VAL A 355 -24.53 22.68 -1.55
CA VAL A 355 -23.74 22.40 -0.33
C VAL A 355 -22.61 21.40 -0.63
N TRP A 356 -22.93 20.30 -1.33
CA TRP A 356 -21.96 19.31 -1.81
C TRP A 356 -20.81 19.96 -2.59
N ASN A 357 -21.10 20.71 -3.65
CA ASN A 357 -20.06 21.29 -4.49
C ASN A 357 -19.23 22.35 -3.78
N LYS A 358 -19.82 23.05 -2.81
CA LYS A 358 -19.09 24.03 -2.02
C LYS A 358 -18.07 23.37 -1.08
N TYR A 359 -18.49 22.37 -0.33
CA TYR A 359 -17.75 21.86 0.84
C TYR A 359 -17.21 20.43 0.71
N PHE A 360 -17.87 19.55 -0.04
CA PHE A 360 -17.61 18.11 -0.01
C PHE A 360 -17.06 17.57 -1.33
N ASN A 361 -17.35 18.22 -2.45
CA ASN A 361 -16.77 17.94 -3.77
C ASN A 361 -15.31 18.45 -3.86
N LEU A 362 -14.51 18.19 -2.83
CA LEU A 362 -13.13 18.63 -2.64
C LEU A 362 -12.23 17.42 -2.50
N HIS A 363 -11.25 17.27 -3.39
CA HIS A 363 -10.28 16.16 -3.37
C HIS A 363 -9.09 16.43 -2.44
N GLY A 364 -8.99 17.64 -1.91
CA GLY A 364 -8.08 17.96 -0.81
C GLY A 364 -8.56 17.41 0.52
N VAL A 365 -7.68 17.49 1.52
CA VAL A 365 -8.00 17.17 2.89
C VAL A 365 -8.82 18.29 3.53
N PHE A 366 -9.83 17.93 4.32
CA PHE A 366 -10.58 18.89 5.14
C PHE A 366 -10.71 18.43 6.60
N VAL A 367 -11.00 19.37 7.48
CA VAL A 367 -11.38 19.13 8.87
C VAL A 367 -12.76 19.71 9.16
N ILE A 368 -13.48 19.13 10.11
CA ILE A 368 -14.85 19.55 10.44
C ILE A 368 -14.79 20.54 11.61
N LYS A 369 -15.24 21.77 11.39
CA LYS A 369 -15.21 22.86 12.36
C LYS A 369 -16.57 23.07 13.02
N ASN A 370 -16.60 23.25 14.35
CA ASN A 370 -17.76 23.73 15.10
C ASN A 370 -18.00 25.21 14.82
N ALA A 371 -18.46 25.48 13.60
CA ALA A 371 -18.71 26.82 13.13
C ALA A 371 -20.03 26.84 12.36
N LYS A 372 -20.69 28.00 12.42
CA LYS A 372 -21.68 28.34 11.41
C LYS A 372 -20.99 28.46 10.06
N LYS A 373 -21.75 28.17 9.01
CA LYS A 373 -21.45 28.55 7.64
C LYS A 373 -21.06 30.03 7.61
N ALA A 374 -19.96 30.33 6.90
CA ALA A 374 -19.69 31.70 6.50
C ALA A 374 -20.78 32.20 5.54
N PRO A 375 -21.33 33.41 5.72
CA PRO A 375 -22.22 34.01 4.73
C PRO A 375 -21.55 34.01 3.36
N TYR A 376 -22.34 33.78 2.30
CA TYR A 376 -21.80 33.75 0.94
C TYR A 376 -21.18 35.12 0.62
N THR A 377 -19.87 35.14 0.40
CA THR A 377 -19.15 36.33 -0.07
C THR A 377 -18.38 35.92 -1.32
N GLY A 378 -18.73 36.51 -2.48
CA GLY A 378 -17.91 36.39 -3.70
C GLY A 378 -18.38 35.43 -4.80
N LEU A 379 -19.59 34.85 -4.69
CA LEU A 379 -20.20 34.10 -5.79
C LEU A 379 -21.62 34.58 -6.04
N VAL A 380 -21.75 35.51 -6.98
CA VAL A 380 -23.05 36.00 -7.43
C VAL A 380 -23.32 35.32 -8.77
N ASN A 381 -23.80 34.07 -8.72
CA ASN A 381 -24.70 33.60 -9.77
C ASN A 381 -26.13 33.86 -9.28
N PRO A 382 -26.90 34.73 -9.93
CA PRO A 382 -28.30 34.96 -9.58
C PRO A 382 -29.14 33.67 -9.57
N GLU A 383 -28.73 32.64 -10.31
CA GLU A 383 -29.39 31.33 -10.32
C GLU A 383 -29.03 30.44 -9.11
N GLU A 384 -27.84 30.58 -8.53
CA GLU A 384 -27.40 29.83 -7.33
C GLU A 384 -27.78 30.58 -6.02
N GLU A 385 -27.76 31.91 -6.05
CA GLU A 385 -28.14 32.79 -4.94
C GLU A 385 -29.64 32.68 -4.62
N PHE A 386 -30.48 32.53 -5.65
CA PHE A 386 -31.94 32.39 -5.47
C PHE A 386 -32.32 31.10 -4.75
N ALA A 387 -31.52 30.03 -4.89
CA ALA A 387 -31.78 28.74 -4.28
C ALA A 387 -31.26 28.63 -2.85
N TYR A 388 -30.17 29.30 -2.47
CA TYR A 388 -29.49 29.06 -1.19
C TYR A 388 -29.87 30.03 -0.05
N ASP A 389 -30.01 31.33 -0.32
CA ASP A 389 -30.32 32.34 0.71
C ASP A 389 -31.82 32.45 1.02
N LYS A 390 -32.67 31.74 0.28
CA LYS A 390 -34.12 31.66 0.51
C LYS A 390 -34.58 30.41 1.24
N LEU A 391 -33.68 29.45 1.46
CA LEU A 391 -33.95 28.30 2.31
C LEU A 391 -34.00 28.79 3.75
N ALA A 392 -35.08 28.47 4.45
CA ALA A 392 -35.13 28.76 5.88
C ALA A 392 -34.06 27.91 6.57
N ASP A 393 -33.34 28.47 7.54
CA ASP A 393 -32.52 27.68 8.47
C ASP A 393 -33.48 26.73 9.21
N THR A 394 -33.60 25.49 8.75
CA THR A 394 -34.60 24.53 9.26
C THR A 394 -34.08 23.67 10.40
N THR A 395 -32.78 23.69 10.68
CA THR A 395 -32.18 22.90 11.78
C THR A 395 -31.27 23.79 12.62
N PRO A 396 -31.43 23.83 13.95
CA PRO A 396 -30.55 24.64 14.80
C PRO A 396 -29.15 24.02 14.83
N PHE A 397 -28.16 24.79 14.37
CA PHE A 397 -26.76 24.58 14.71
C PHE A 397 -26.60 24.55 16.23
N ASP A 398 -26.05 23.46 16.77
CA ASP A 398 -25.77 23.31 18.19
C ASP A 398 -24.27 23.48 18.46
N ALA A 399 -23.91 24.63 19.03
CA ALA A 399 -22.54 24.94 19.42
C ALA A 399 -22.03 24.11 20.62
N THR A 400 -22.91 23.35 21.29
CA THR A 400 -22.63 22.66 22.55
C THR A 400 -22.30 21.16 22.39
N LEU A 401 -22.15 20.70 21.14
CA LEU A 401 -21.85 19.30 20.84
C LEU A 401 -20.50 18.85 21.46
N PRO A 402 -20.45 17.66 22.09
CA PRO A 402 -19.36 17.28 22.98
C PRO A 402 -18.07 16.84 22.30
N ARG A 403 -18.09 16.51 20.99
CA ARG A 403 -16.94 15.93 20.27
C ARG A 403 -16.12 16.96 19.49
N PHE A 404 -16.18 18.23 19.86
CA PHE A 404 -15.29 19.25 19.30
C PHE A 404 -14.21 19.61 20.33
N ASN A 405 -12.95 19.62 19.89
CA ASN A 405 -11.83 20.00 20.75
C ASN A 405 -11.79 21.53 21.00
N ASN A 406 -10.77 22.01 21.72
CA ASN A 406 -10.63 23.43 22.05
C ASN A 406 -10.44 24.34 20.83
N ASP A 407 -9.88 23.80 19.75
CA ASP A 407 -9.75 24.50 18.47
C ASP A 407 -11.04 24.41 17.64
N GLY A 408 -12.08 23.76 18.16
CA GLY A 408 -13.36 23.57 17.51
C GLY A 408 -13.35 22.52 16.40
N TYR A 409 -12.36 21.62 16.32
CA TYR A 409 -12.35 20.54 15.35
C TYR A 409 -13.04 19.30 15.89
N LEU A 410 -13.82 18.61 15.04
CA LEU A 410 -14.46 17.35 15.40
C LEU A 410 -13.38 16.29 15.67
N THR A 411 -13.54 15.57 16.77
CA THR A 411 -12.62 14.51 17.19
C THR A 411 -13.34 13.20 17.46
N ASP A 412 -12.59 12.11 17.45
CA ASP A 412 -13.05 10.81 17.92
C ASP A 412 -13.16 10.75 19.46
N GLU A 413 -13.39 9.55 19.99
CA GLU A 413 -13.45 9.30 21.41
C GLU A 413 -12.16 9.52 22.19
N ARG A 414 -11.01 9.51 21.50
CA ARG A 414 -9.67 9.64 22.06
C ARG A 414 -9.12 11.07 21.90
N GLY A 415 -9.84 11.96 21.21
CA GLY A 415 -9.43 13.33 20.95
C GLY A 415 -8.63 13.53 19.65
N ASN A 416 -8.52 12.48 18.83
CA ASN A 416 -7.91 12.55 17.51
C ASN A 416 -8.83 13.30 16.55
N VAL A 417 -8.29 14.26 15.80
CA VAL A 417 -9.06 15.03 14.82
C VAL A 417 -9.58 14.11 13.71
N ILE A 418 -10.87 14.23 13.40
CA ILE A 418 -11.50 13.54 12.27
C ILE A 418 -11.22 14.34 11.00
N ILE A 419 -10.53 13.68 10.07
CA ILE A 419 -10.10 14.24 8.80
C ILE A 419 -11.02 13.72 7.70
N GLY A 420 -11.44 14.59 6.79
CA GLY A 420 -12.21 14.23 5.61
C GLY A 420 -11.37 14.23 4.35
N VAL A 421 -11.51 13.20 3.52
CA VAL A 421 -10.95 13.15 2.16
C VAL A 421 -11.98 12.60 1.19
N ARG A 422 -12.10 13.24 0.02
CA ARG A 422 -12.89 12.70 -1.09
C ARG A 422 -12.03 11.81 -1.97
N SER A 423 -12.51 10.60 -2.23
CA SER A 423 -12.01 9.71 -3.27
C SER A 423 -13.04 9.55 -4.38
N GLN A 424 -12.72 8.75 -5.40
CA GLN A 424 -13.68 8.30 -6.41
C GLN A 424 -14.87 7.52 -5.80
N HIS A 425 -14.71 6.95 -4.61
CA HIS A 425 -15.73 6.12 -3.98
C HIS A 425 -16.67 6.88 -3.05
N GLY A 426 -16.29 8.08 -2.60
CA GLY A 426 -17.05 8.74 -1.54
C GLY A 426 -16.25 9.73 -0.72
N ILE A 427 -16.80 10.07 0.45
CA ILE A 427 -16.10 10.77 1.52
C ILE A 427 -15.61 9.75 2.53
N HIS A 428 -14.31 9.77 2.80
CA HIS A 428 -13.68 9.05 3.90
C HIS A 428 -13.55 10.01 5.09
N PHE A 429 -14.21 9.70 6.19
CA PHE A 429 -13.91 10.28 7.50
C PHE A 429 -12.86 9.41 8.15
N MET A 430 -11.75 10.00 8.61
CA MET A 430 -10.55 9.27 8.96
C MET A 430 -10.00 9.74 10.29
N VAL A 431 -9.41 8.81 11.02
CA VAL A 431 -8.68 9.05 12.26
C VAL A 431 -7.31 8.40 12.11
N ILE A 432 -6.26 9.18 12.38
CA ILE A 432 -4.89 8.67 12.46
C ILE A 432 -4.67 8.21 13.90
N GLU A 433 -4.65 6.89 14.11
CA GLU A 433 -4.39 6.29 15.43
C GLU A 433 -2.91 6.27 15.78
N LYS A 434 -2.07 6.17 14.75
CA LYS A 434 -0.63 6.31 14.89
C LYS A 434 0.01 6.89 13.65
N SER A 435 0.80 7.93 13.86
CA SER A 435 1.63 8.57 12.84
C SER A 435 3.11 8.19 12.99
N VAL A 436 3.82 8.11 11.86
CA VAL A 436 5.29 8.01 11.85
C VAL A 436 5.99 9.23 12.46
N PHE A 437 5.32 10.39 12.55
CA PHE A 437 5.84 11.58 13.21
C PHE A 437 5.79 11.49 14.74
N GLU A 438 5.04 10.54 15.29
CA GLU A 438 5.12 10.14 16.70
C GLU A 438 6.23 9.09 16.90
N TYR A 439 7.43 9.40 16.40
CA TYR A 439 8.51 8.44 16.22
C TYR A 439 9.07 7.86 17.54
N GLN A 440 8.89 8.54 18.66
CA GLN A 440 9.47 8.14 19.95
C GLN A 440 8.88 6.84 20.50
N ASP A 441 7.63 6.51 20.15
CA ASP A 441 6.91 5.34 20.67
C ASP A 441 6.45 4.37 19.58
N LEU A 442 6.84 4.59 18.32
CA LEU A 442 6.55 3.67 17.20
C LEU A 442 6.99 2.23 17.47
N ALA A 443 8.20 2.04 18.02
CA ALA A 443 8.74 0.70 18.28
C ALA A 443 7.93 -0.09 19.32
N THR A 444 7.39 0.62 20.32
CA THR A 444 6.49 0.06 21.34
C THR A 444 5.06 -0.09 20.84
N TYR A 445 4.66 0.73 19.86
CA TYR A 445 3.34 0.67 19.26
C TYR A 445 3.21 -0.52 18.30
N TYR A 446 4.17 -0.69 17.40
CA TYR A 446 4.26 -1.83 16.48
C TYR A 446 5.09 -2.96 17.09
N ASP A 447 4.64 -3.44 18.25
CA ASP A 447 5.19 -4.63 18.90
C ASP A 447 4.25 -5.84 18.76
N THR A 448 4.78 -7.05 19.00
CA THR A 448 4.04 -8.32 18.81
C THR A 448 3.59 -8.96 20.13
N LYS A 449 3.81 -8.29 21.26
CA LYS A 449 3.44 -8.79 22.60
C LYS A 449 1.94 -8.96 22.76
N LEU A 450 1.54 -10.05 23.41
CA LEU A 450 0.15 -10.42 23.68
C LEU A 450 -0.24 -10.11 25.13
N PRO A 451 -1.55 -10.02 25.44
CA PRO A 451 -2.01 -9.93 26.82
C PRO A 451 -1.45 -11.08 27.68
N GLY A 452 -0.76 -10.71 28.77
CA GLY A 452 -0.06 -11.66 29.66
C GLY A 452 1.45 -11.69 29.47
N ASP A 453 1.97 -11.17 28.36
CA ASP A 453 3.40 -11.04 28.13
C ASP A 453 4.02 -9.90 28.95
N THR A 454 5.30 -10.06 29.29
CA THR A 454 6.03 -9.01 30.01
C THR A 454 6.22 -7.77 29.13
N GLY A 455 5.68 -6.63 29.59
CA GLY A 455 5.74 -5.37 28.86
C GLY A 455 4.74 -5.26 27.71
N TYR A 456 3.65 -6.04 27.75
CA TYR A 456 2.47 -5.80 26.90
C TYR A 456 1.91 -4.39 27.12
N ASN A 457 1.60 -3.69 26.04
CA ASN A 457 1.01 -2.36 26.05
C ASN A 457 -0.40 -2.42 25.44
N ALA A 458 -1.41 -2.07 26.22
CA ALA A 458 -2.80 -2.03 25.75
C ALA A 458 -3.05 -0.95 24.68
N ASP A 459 -2.19 0.08 24.61
CA ASP A 459 -2.26 1.12 23.59
C ASP A 459 -1.43 0.81 22.33
N SER A 460 -0.78 -0.36 22.26
CA SER A 460 -0.09 -0.83 21.05
C SER A 460 -1.06 -1.18 19.93
N TYR A 461 -0.56 -1.36 18.70
CA TYR A 461 -1.36 -1.87 17.60
C TYR A 461 -2.06 -3.18 17.98
N VAL A 462 -1.39 -4.11 18.66
CA VAL A 462 -1.98 -5.39 19.10
C VAL A 462 -3.08 -5.19 20.13
N GLY A 463 -2.87 -4.29 21.10
CA GLY A 463 -3.81 -4.04 22.18
C GLY A 463 -4.98 -3.12 21.84
N PHE A 464 -4.87 -2.36 20.74
CA PHE A 464 -5.81 -1.31 20.36
C PHE A 464 -7.26 -1.82 20.23
N ILE A 465 -7.48 -2.93 19.53
CA ILE A 465 -8.79 -3.60 19.53
C ILE A 465 -8.81 -4.63 20.65
N GLN A 466 -9.45 -4.26 21.75
CA GLN A 466 -9.64 -5.16 22.88
C GLN A 466 -10.64 -6.26 22.52
N SER A 467 -10.18 -7.50 22.59
CA SER A 467 -11.00 -8.71 22.44
C SER A 467 -10.98 -9.56 23.71
N GLY A 468 -12.04 -10.36 23.90
CA GLY A 468 -12.06 -11.43 24.89
C GLY A 468 -11.35 -12.71 24.43
N LYS A 469 -10.88 -12.79 23.17
CA LYS A 469 -10.23 -13.96 22.59
C LYS A 469 -8.77 -13.68 22.29
N LEU A 470 -7.87 -14.53 22.82
CA LEU A 470 -6.44 -14.43 22.56
C LEU A 470 -6.09 -14.52 21.06
N GLU A 471 -6.86 -15.28 20.28
CA GLU A 471 -6.64 -15.43 18.84
C GLU A 471 -6.76 -14.11 18.06
N ASP A 472 -7.59 -13.17 18.52
CA ASP A 472 -7.70 -11.87 17.85
C ASP A 472 -6.44 -11.02 18.07
N TYR A 473 -5.82 -11.10 19.26
CA TYR A 473 -4.53 -10.46 19.52
C TYR A 473 -3.40 -11.11 18.75
N LYS A 474 -3.39 -12.46 18.64
CA LYS A 474 -2.39 -13.17 17.83
C LYS A 474 -2.46 -12.75 16.37
N LYS A 475 -3.66 -12.64 15.80
CA LYS A 475 -3.84 -12.14 14.43
C LYS A 475 -3.23 -10.75 14.24
N ARG A 476 -3.43 -9.83 15.19
CA ARG A 476 -2.83 -8.48 15.13
C ARG A 476 -1.32 -8.51 15.31
N ALA A 477 -0.79 -9.40 16.15
CA ALA A 477 0.65 -9.59 16.29
C ALA A 477 1.26 -10.15 14.99
N ASP A 478 0.56 -11.08 14.34
CA ASP A 478 0.94 -11.59 13.01
C ASP A 478 0.89 -10.48 11.96
N ASP A 479 -0.11 -9.58 11.99
CA ASP A 479 -0.17 -8.42 11.09
C ASP A 479 1.08 -7.52 11.24
N VAL A 480 1.52 -7.25 12.48
CA VAL A 480 2.77 -6.49 12.74
C VAL A 480 3.99 -7.24 12.24
N LYS A 481 4.11 -8.54 12.55
CA LYS A 481 5.23 -9.38 12.11
C LYS A 481 5.32 -9.44 10.58
N ASN A 482 4.17 -9.60 9.93
CA ASN A 482 4.05 -9.63 8.48
C ASN A 482 4.42 -8.28 7.86
N ALA A 483 3.98 -7.16 8.43
CA ALA A 483 4.35 -5.82 7.95
C ALA A 483 5.88 -5.59 8.04
N ILE A 484 6.50 -5.95 9.17
CA ILE A 484 7.95 -5.82 9.38
C ILE A 484 8.75 -6.77 8.48
N SER A 485 8.24 -7.96 8.18
CA SER A 485 8.98 -8.93 7.36
C SER A 485 8.80 -8.73 5.86
N ASN A 486 7.62 -8.25 5.43
CA ASN A 486 7.25 -8.19 4.02
C ASN A 486 7.53 -6.83 3.35
N PHE A 487 7.87 -5.77 4.10
CA PHE A 487 8.22 -4.49 3.46
C PHE A 487 9.49 -4.60 2.62
N ASP A 488 10.44 -5.45 3.03
CA ASP A 488 11.64 -5.71 2.27
C ASP A 488 11.40 -6.77 1.18
N LYS A 489 11.18 -6.30 -0.05
CA LYS A 489 11.03 -7.15 -1.24
C LYS A 489 12.31 -7.94 -1.59
N THR A 490 13.43 -7.65 -0.92
CA THR A 490 14.72 -8.35 -1.03
C THR A 490 15.01 -9.28 0.15
N TYR A 491 14.02 -9.58 0.99
CA TYR A 491 14.21 -10.41 2.19
C TYR A 491 14.91 -11.75 1.94
N ASP A 492 14.56 -12.45 0.85
CA ASP A 492 15.20 -13.72 0.51
C ASP A 492 16.71 -13.53 0.21
N TYR A 493 17.12 -12.38 -0.33
CA TYR A 493 18.53 -12.05 -0.54
C TYR A 493 19.25 -11.78 0.78
N ARG A 494 18.59 -11.13 1.75
CA ARG A 494 19.14 -10.98 3.11
C ARG A 494 19.33 -12.33 3.79
N LEU A 495 18.33 -13.21 3.70
CA LEU A 495 18.41 -14.55 4.25
C LEU A 495 19.58 -15.33 3.60
N TYR A 496 19.73 -15.24 2.29
CA TYR A 496 20.88 -15.82 1.59
C TYR A 496 22.22 -15.28 2.13
N GLN A 497 22.38 -13.96 2.20
CA GLN A 497 23.62 -13.34 2.73
C GLN A 497 23.90 -13.76 4.18
N TYR A 498 22.85 -13.90 4.99
CA TYR A 498 22.96 -14.42 6.35
C TYR A 498 23.45 -15.88 6.37
N LEU A 499 22.78 -16.78 5.64
CA LEU A 499 23.13 -18.20 5.62
C LEU A 499 24.53 -18.43 5.04
N THR A 500 24.89 -17.73 3.96
CA THR A 500 26.23 -17.78 3.37
C THR A 500 27.33 -17.26 4.32
N SER A 501 27.02 -16.34 5.24
CA SER A 501 27.97 -15.93 6.29
C SER A 501 28.27 -17.05 7.31
N LYS A 502 27.43 -18.08 7.38
CA LYS A 502 27.54 -19.23 8.30
C LYS A 502 28.16 -20.47 7.67
N VAL A 503 28.35 -20.48 6.35
CA VAL A 503 28.93 -21.60 5.62
C VAL A 503 30.03 -21.13 4.68
N SER A 504 31.10 -21.92 4.54
CA SER A 504 32.11 -21.65 3.51
C SER A 504 31.64 -22.21 2.18
N ILE A 505 31.36 -21.34 1.21
CA ILE A 505 30.95 -21.72 -0.14
C ILE A 505 32.14 -21.62 -1.07
N SER A 506 32.32 -22.60 -1.95
CA SER A 506 33.29 -22.55 -3.02
C SER A 506 32.63 -22.89 -4.35
N PHE A 507 32.82 -22.00 -5.32
CA PHE A 507 32.34 -22.15 -6.68
C PHE A 507 33.48 -22.71 -7.53
N ASN A 508 33.27 -23.84 -8.19
CA ASN A 508 34.35 -24.59 -8.82
C ASN A 508 34.13 -24.76 -10.32
N GLY A 509 35.23 -24.72 -11.08
CA GLY A 509 35.27 -25.08 -12.48
C GLY A 509 34.38 -24.17 -13.31
N ALA A 510 33.26 -24.71 -13.78
CA ALA A 510 32.37 -23.93 -14.61
C ALA A 510 31.79 -22.74 -13.83
N ALA A 511 31.44 -22.90 -12.54
CA ALA A 511 30.76 -21.87 -11.75
C ALA A 511 31.65 -20.79 -11.12
N GLU A 512 32.95 -20.75 -11.42
CA GLU A 512 33.84 -19.68 -10.94
C GLU A 512 33.30 -18.29 -11.34
N GLY A 513 33.25 -17.35 -10.38
CA GLY A 513 32.71 -15.99 -10.54
C GLY A 513 31.19 -15.86 -10.37
N LEU A 514 30.47 -16.96 -10.14
CA LEU A 514 29.02 -16.95 -9.94
C LEU A 514 28.60 -16.23 -8.64
N ASP A 515 29.46 -16.21 -7.62
CA ASP A 515 29.30 -15.41 -6.41
C ASP A 515 29.24 -13.91 -6.71
N GLU A 516 30.21 -13.40 -7.47
CA GLU A 516 30.23 -12.00 -7.90
C GLU A 516 28.99 -11.66 -8.75
N ASP A 517 28.57 -12.57 -9.63
CA ASP A 517 27.36 -12.41 -10.44
C ASP A 517 26.07 -12.38 -9.59
N ILE A 518 25.99 -13.21 -8.55
CA ILE A 518 24.87 -13.22 -7.59
C ILE A 518 24.87 -11.92 -6.77
N ASP A 519 26.02 -11.47 -6.26
CA ASP A 519 26.12 -10.22 -5.52
C ASP A 519 25.74 -9.01 -6.38
N ASN A 520 26.17 -9.00 -7.64
CA ASN A 520 25.76 -8.00 -8.63
C ASN A 520 24.25 -8.03 -8.91
N LEU A 521 23.64 -9.21 -9.00
CA LEU A 521 22.19 -9.38 -9.12
C LEU A 521 21.47 -8.79 -7.90
N ILE A 522 21.92 -9.12 -6.68
CA ILE A 522 21.36 -8.63 -5.42
C ILE A 522 21.42 -7.10 -5.37
N GLY A 523 22.60 -6.53 -5.63
CA GLY A 523 22.82 -5.08 -5.63
C GLY A 523 21.94 -4.35 -6.64
N LYS A 524 21.85 -4.87 -7.87
CA LYS A 524 20.95 -4.31 -8.90
C LYS A 524 19.48 -4.39 -8.50
N THR A 525 19.06 -5.50 -7.88
CA THR A 525 17.66 -5.67 -7.46
C THR A 525 17.30 -4.72 -6.33
N LYS A 526 18.17 -4.55 -5.33
CA LYS A 526 18.00 -3.55 -4.27
C LYS A 526 17.90 -2.13 -4.84
N ALA A 527 18.82 -1.75 -5.73
CA ALA A 527 18.81 -0.44 -6.38
C ALA A 527 17.53 -0.21 -7.22
N GLN A 528 17.09 -1.22 -7.97
CA GLN A 528 15.85 -1.14 -8.74
C GLN A 528 14.62 -1.00 -7.86
N ASN A 529 14.55 -1.73 -6.74
CA ASN A 529 13.44 -1.61 -5.79
C ASN A 529 13.39 -0.22 -5.13
N ALA A 530 14.54 0.32 -4.75
CA ALA A 530 14.64 1.68 -4.23
C ALA A 530 14.21 2.73 -5.27
N TYR A 531 14.66 2.59 -6.53
CA TYR A 531 14.23 3.43 -7.63
C TYR A 531 12.72 3.33 -7.88
N ASN A 532 12.16 2.12 -7.95
CA ASN A 532 10.73 1.92 -8.17
C ASN A 532 9.88 2.52 -7.06
N GLN A 533 10.35 2.43 -5.81
CA GLN A 533 9.69 3.05 -4.67
C GLN A 533 9.68 4.58 -4.79
N GLU A 534 10.82 5.20 -5.11
CA GLU A 534 10.93 6.66 -5.29
C GLU A 534 10.11 7.16 -6.49
N ASP A 535 10.23 6.50 -7.64
CA ASP A 535 9.49 6.83 -8.86
C ASP A 535 7.98 6.61 -8.67
N GLY A 536 7.58 5.54 -7.96
CA GLY A 536 6.19 5.27 -7.61
C GLY A 536 5.59 6.34 -6.70
N LEU A 537 6.32 6.75 -5.66
CA LEU A 537 5.91 7.87 -4.79
C LEU A 537 5.83 9.17 -5.58
N PHE A 538 6.83 9.49 -6.41
CA PHE A 538 6.84 10.70 -7.23
C PHE A 538 5.64 10.74 -8.19
N LYS A 539 5.35 9.64 -8.89
CA LYS A 539 4.18 9.55 -9.78
C LYS A 539 2.87 9.71 -9.02
N SER A 540 2.76 9.09 -7.85
CA SER A 540 1.54 9.15 -7.03
C SER A 540 1.32 10.56 -6.49
N TRP A 541 2.37 11.21 -5.97
CA TRP A 541 2.35 12.60 -5.53
C TRP A 541 2.00 13.55 -6.65
N ARG A 542 2.66 13.43 -7.80
CA ARG A 542 2.35 14.26 -8.97
C ARG A 542 0.89 14.11 -9.39
N SER A 543 0.38 12.88 -9.46
CA SER A 543 -1.03 12.62 -9.79
C SER A 543 -1.97 13.28 -8.79
N TYR A 544 -1.63 13.23 -7.50
CA TYR A 544 -2.41 13.88 -6.45
C TYR A 544 -2.34 15.41 -6.53
N THR A 545 -1.16 16.01 -6.70
CA THR A 545 -1.03 17.47 -6.78
C THR A 545 -1.66 18.02 -8.06
N GLU A 546 -1.49 17.36 -9.21
CA GLU A 546 -2.17 17.71 -10.47
C GLU A 546 -3.70 17.66 -10.33
N LEU A 547 -4.23 16.68 -9.58
CA LEU A 547 -5.66 16.61 -9.27
C LEU A 547 -6.13 17.83 -8.46
N LEU A 548 -5.37 18.22 -7.42
CA LEU A 548 -5.69 19.39 -6.59
C LEU A 548 -5.59 20.70 -7.39
N GLU A 549 -4.55 20.84 -8.21
CA GLU A 549 -4.36 21.99 -9.10
C GLU A 549 -5.48 22.09 -10.13
N LYS A 550 -5.82 20.97 -10.79
CA LYS A 550 -6.93 20.91 -11.74
C LYS A 550 -8.25 21.28 -11.08
N GLN A 551 -8.54 20.74 -9.89
CA GLN A 551 -9.73 21.12 -9.15
C GLN A 551 -9.75 22.62 -8.84
N THR A 552 -8.64 23.18 -8.38
CA THR A 552 -8.50 24.61 -8.08
C THR A 552 -8.76 25.46 -9.33
N SER A 553 -8.15 25.07 -10.46
CA SER A 553 -8.35 25.73 -11.75
C SER A 553 -9.80 25.66 -12.22
N ASP A 554 -10.41 24.46 -12.26
CA ASP A 554 -11.77 24.29 -12.78
C ASP A 554 -12.79 25.04 -11.92
N ARG A 555 -12.62 25.05 -10.59
CA ARG A 555 -13.45 25.86 -9.69
C ARG A 555 -13.24 27.36 -9.92
N SER A 556 -12.01 27.82 -10.12
CA SER A 556 -11.71 29.23 -10.44
C SER A 556 -12.28 29.66 -11.80
N VAL A 557 -12.19 28.81 -12.83
CA VAL A 557 -12.78 29.05 -14.16
C VAL A 557 -14.30 29.09 -14.07
N TRP A 558 -14.91 28.19 -13.31
CA TRP A 558 -16.35 28.22 -13.03
C TRP A 558 -16.73 29.57 -12.39
N TYR A 559 -16.04 29.96 -11.32
CA TYR A 559 -16.27 31.21 -10.60
C TYR A 559 -16.05 32.46 -11.46
N THR A 560 -15.06 32.48 -12.36
CA THR A 560 -14.78 33.62 -13.25
C THR A 560 -15.68 33.67 -14.48
N THR A 561 -16.08 32.53 -15.04
CA THR A 561 -17.04 32.46 -16.16
C THR A 561 -18.41 32.94 -15.70
N ILE A 562 -18.79 32.62 -14.46
CA ILE A 562 -20.00 33.12 -13.81
C ILE A 562 -19.89 34.63 -13.51
N ASN A 563 -18.80 35.09 -12.91
CA ASN A 563 -18.64 36.51 -12.56
C ASN A 563 -18.50 37.44 -13.79
N LYS A 564 -18.12 36.92 -14.97
CA LYS A 564 -18.17 37.69 -16.23
C LYS A 564 -19.59 37.87 -16.77
N VAL A 565 -20.54 37.03 -16.37
CA VAL A 565 -21.97 37.21 -16.68
C VAL A 565 -22.60 38.29 -15.76
N THR A 566 -22.00 38.57 -14.59
CA THR A 566 -22.53 39.53 -13.61
C THR A 566 -21.68 40.79 -13.36
N GLY A 567 -20.54 40.95 -14.03
CA GLY A 567 -19.80 42.22 -14.08
C GLY A 567 -19.11 42.61 -12.77
N ALA A 568 -17.97 41.99 -12.46
CA ALA A 568 -16.99 42.56 -11.54
C ALA A 568 -15.55 42.26 -11.99
N LEU A 569 -14.70 43.29 -11.86
CA LEU A 569 -13.33 43.39 -12.36
C LEU A 569 -12.36 42.37 -11.73
N SER A 570 -11.57 41.73 -12.58
CA SER A 570 -10.37 40.95 -12.24
C SER A 570 -9.20 41.84 -11.84
N PRO A 571 -8.34 41.39 -10.91
CA PRO A 571 -6.92 41.65 -11.03
C PRO A 571 -6.09 40.35 -11.10
N LYS A 572 -5.45 40.17 -12.25
CA LYS A 572 -4.15 39.51 -12.53
C LYS A 572 -3.95 38.07 -12.02
N LEU A 573 -4.29 37.11 -12.89
CA LEU A 573 -3.60 35.83 -12.96
C LEU A 573 -2.23 36.07 -13.63
N THR A 574 -1.14 35.95 -12.89
CA THR A 574 0.19 35.72 -13.49
C THR A 574 0.28 34.26 -13.84
N ARG A 575 0.38 34.01 -15.15
CA ARG A 575 0.52 32.74 -15.82
C ARG A 575 1.77 32.00 -15.29
N LEU A 576 1.58 30.83 -14.67
CA LEU A 576 2.61 29.81 -14.52
C LEU A 576 2.06 28.54 -15.18
N VAL A 577 2.26 28.46 -16.49
CA VAL A 577 2.40 27.16 -17.15
C VAL A 577 3.76 26.64 -16.68
N PRO A 578 3.92 25.38 -16.25
CA PRO A 578 5.23 24.85 -15.94
C PRO A 578 6.14 25.01 -17.17
N GLU A 579 7.11 25.91 -17.12
CA GLU A 579 8.07 26.19 -18.20
C GLU A 579 8.84 24.92 -18.62
N LYS A 580 8.82 23.85 -17.81
CA LYS A 580 9.50 22.59 -18.11
C LYS A 580 8.80 21.72 -19.17
N ILE A 581 7.47 21.77 -19.28
CA ILE A 581 6.76 21.03 -20.37
C ILE A 581 7.00 21.73 -21.71
N ALA A 582 7.21 23.06 -21.71
CA ALA A 582 7.64 23.78 -22.89
C ALA A 582 9.13 23.55 -23.18
N ASP A 583 10.00 23.59 -22.16
CA ASP A 583 11.46 23.46 -22.35
C ASP A 583 11.89 22.05 -22.77
N ASP A 584 11.26 20.99 -22.26
CA ASP A 584 11.55 19.63 -22.70
C ASP A 584 10.97 19.36 -24.11
N PHE A 585 9.88 20.05 -24.47
CA PHE A 585 9.29 20.03 -25.81
C PHE A 585 10.14 20.84 -26.83
N PHE A 586 10.77 21.93 -26.41
CA PHE A 586 11.67 22.76 -27.24
C PHE A 586 13.07 22.15 -27.36
N LYS A 587 13.61 21.48 -26.33
CA LYS A 587 14.91 20.77 -26.42
C LYS A 587 14.90 19.60 -27.39
N LEU A 588 13.75 18.95 -27.59
CA LEU A 588 13.56 17.92 -28.63
C LEU A 588 13.36 18.50 -30.04
N TYR A 589 13.11 19.81 -30.15
CA TYR A 589 12.93 20.51 -31.43
C TYR A 589 14.25 21.00 -32.04
N GLU A 590 15.33 21.08 -31.25
CA GLU A 590 16.62 21.64 -31.67
C GLU A 590 17.64 20.61 -32.21
N ASP A 591 17.37 19.30 -32.10
CA ASP A 591 18.22 18.25 -32.71
C ASP A 591 17.41 17.28 -33.61
N PRO A 592 17.32 17.57 -34.92
CA PRO A 592 16.63 16.71 -35.89
C PRO A 592 17.36 15.37 -36.19
N SER A 593 18.46 15.06 -35.50
CA SER A 593 19.22 13.81 -35.67
C SER A 593 18.96 12.74 -34.60
N ALA A 594 18.17 13.04 -33.57
CA ALA A 594 17.82 12.07 -32.53
C ALA A 594 16.96 10.91 -33.09
N LEU A 595 17.47 9.68 -32.98
CA LEU A 595 16.79 8.43 -33.30
C LEU A 595 15.50 8.31 -32.45
N GLY A 596 14.36 8.67 -33.04
CA GLY A 596 13.04 8.63 -32.41
C GLY A 596 12.07 9.70 -32.93
N ALA A 597 12.58 10.82 -33.47
CA ALA A 597 11.76 11.95 -33.92
C ALA A 597 10.81 11.62 -35.09
N ALA A 598 11.18 10.67 -35.95
CA ALA A 598 10.36 10.28 -37.10
C ALA A 598 9.10 9.46 -36.73
N ALA A 599 9.07 8.83 -35.54
CA ALA A 599 7.92 8.05 -35.11
C ALA A 599 6.78 8.93 -34.55
N LEU A 600 7.11 10.03 -33.87
CA LEU A 600 6.09 10.96 -33.34
C LEU A 600 5.46 11.85 -34.41
N TYR A 601 6.20 12.20 -35.47
CA TYR A 601 5.68 13.06 -36.53
C TYR A 601 4.56 12.41 -37.37
N ALA A 602 4.50 11.08 -37.43
CA ALA A 602 3.50 10.36 -38.22
C ALA A 602 2.12 10.24 -37.51
N GLU A 603 2.05 10.42 -36.19
CA GLU A 603 0.80 10.39 -35.43
C GLU A 603 0.15 11.76 -35.26
N PHE A 604 0.90 12.86 -35.40
CA PHE A 604 0.36 14.21 -35.21
C PHE A 604 -0.41 14.77 -36.43
N ASP A 605 -0.15 14.27 -37.64
CA ASP A 605 -0.73 14.83 -38.88
C ASP A 605 -2.02 14.11 -39.36
N LYS A 606 -2.60 13.25 -38.53
CA LYS A 606 -3.91 12.62 -38.79
C LYS A 606 -4.90 13.02 -37.71
N GLY A 607 -5.54 14.16 -37.94
CA GLY A 607 -6.53 14.75 -37.03
C GLY A 607 -7.62 13.78 -36.60
N GLY A 608 -7.97 13.87 -35.32
CA GLY A 608 -9.15 13.23 -34.73
C GLY A 608 -8.93 12.78 -33.29
N ASN A 609 -9.48 13.56 -32.34
CA ASN A 609 -9.86 13.18 -30.97
C ASN A 609 -8.97 12.21 -30.19
N TYR A 610 -8.23 12.72 -29.20
CA TYR A 610 -7.71 11.87 -28.13
C TYR A 610 -8.66 11.87 -26.93
N TYR A 611 -9.24 10.69 -26.70
CA TYR A 611 -9.76 10.26 -25.41
C TYR A 611 -8.56 10.02 -24.48
N TYR A 612 -8.51 10.71 -23.34
CA TYR A 612 -7.67 10.26 -22.23
C TYR A 612 -8.43 9.12 -21.55
N TYR A 613 -7.88 7.90 -21.67
CA TYR A 613 -8.22 6.82 -20.75
C TYR A 613 -7.66 7.20 -19.37
N ALA A 614 -8.55 7.17 -18.39
CA ALA A 614 -8.27 7.30 -16.96
C ALA A 614 -7.53 6.08 -16.42
#